data_AF-A0A257X3U6-F1
#
_entry.id   AF-A0A257X3U6-F1
#
_cell.length_a   1.000
_cell.length_b   1.000
_cell.length_c   1.000
_cell.angle_alpha   90.00
_cell.angle_beta   90.00
_cell.angle_gamma   90.00
#
_symmetry.space_group_name_H-M   'P 1'
#
loop_
_entity.id
_entity.type
_entity.pdbx_description
1 polymer ?
#
loop_
_entity_poly.entity_id
_entity_poly.type
_entity_poly.pdbx_seq_one_letter_code
_entity_poly.pdbx_strand_id
1 'polypeptide(L)'
;MSFVSEFKAFAMKGNVVDLAVGVIIGAAFGKIVDSVVADLIMPIVGAIFGGLDFSQFFIVLKDIPPGVPETLAELKKAGVPVVAWGSFLTIAL
;
A
#
# COMPACT_ATOMS: atom_id res chain seq x y z
N MET A 1 -10.20 -31.65 -28.77
CA MET A 1 -9.36 -31.58 -27.56
C MET A 1 -10.13 -30.81 -26.51
N SER A 2 -10.01 -31.15 -25.22
CA SER A 2 -10.80 -30.53 -24.15
C SER A 2 -10.16 -29.18 -23.75
N PHE A 3 -10.96 -28.16 -23.44
CA PHE A 3 -10.49 -26.87 -22.92
C PHE A 3 -9.46 -27.02 -21.78
N VAL A 4 -9.62 -28.04 -20.93
CA VAL A 4 -8.69 -28.34 -19.82
C VAL A 4 -7.30 -28.74 -20.34
N SER A 5 -7.22 -29.48 -21.45
CA SER A 5 -5.95 -29.85 -22.06
C SER A 5 -5.24 -28.67 -22.73
N GLU A 6 -6.00 -27.77 -23.37
CA GLU A 6 -5.48 -26.55 -24.00
C GLU A 6 -5.05 -25.52 -22.95
N PHE A 7 -5.82 -25.37 -21.86
CA PHE A 7 -5.45 -24.53 -20.72
C PHE A 7 -4.20 -25.04 -20.01
N LYS A 8 -4.07 -26.37 -19.81
CA LYS A 8 -2.84 -26.96 -19.25
C LYS A 8 -1.63 -26.68 -20.15
N ALA A 9 -1.77 -26.87 -21.46
CA ALA A 9 -0.70 -26.57 -22.40
C ALA A 9 -0.32 -25.08 -22.43
N PHE A 10 -1.30 -24.19 -22.27
CA PHE A 10 -1.09 -22.75 -22.15
C PHE A 10 -0.41 -22.35 -20.83
N ALA A 11 -0.90 -22.88 -19.70
CA ALA A 11 -0.39 -22.59 -18.37
C ALA A 11 1.02 -23.16 -18.13
N MET A 12 1.38 -24.24 -18.82
CA MET A 12 2.72 -24.83 -18.77
C MET A 12 3.73 -24.11 -19.70
N LYS A 13 3.33 -23.06 -20.42
CA LYS A 13 4.28 -22.22 -21.15
C LYS A 13 5.17 -21.51 -20.13
N GLY A 14 6.49 -21.70 -20.22
CA GLY A 14 7.47 -21.12 -19.28
C GLY A 14 7.27 -19.62 -19.04
N ASN A 15 7.04 -18.84 -20.10
CA ASN A 15 6.79 -17.39 -19.98
C ASN A 15 5.55 -17.01 -19.14
N VAL A 16 4.52 -17.86 -19.06
CA VAL A 16 3.31 -17.60 -18.26
C VAL A 16 3.56 -17.97 -16.79
N VAL A 17 4.28 -19.07 -16.55
CA VAL A 17 4.65 -19.51 -15.20
C VAL A 17 5.59 -18.51 -14.55
N ASP A 18 6.63 -18.08 -15.27
CA ASP A 18 7.63 -17.12 -14.75
C ASP A 18 7.00 -15.76 -14.46
N LEU A 19 6.07 -15.31 -15.31
CA LEU A 19 5.31 -14.08 -15.08
C LEU A 19 4.39 -14.21 -13.86
N ALA A 20 3.69 -15.33 -13.70
CA ALA A 20 2.85 -15.57 -12.53
C ALA A 20 3.67 -15.58 -11.23
N VAL A 21 4.82 -16.23 -11.23
CA VAL A 21 5.76 -16.24 -10.10
C VAL A 21 6.27 -14.83 -9.80
N GLY A 22 6.66 -14.07 -10.82
CA GLY A 22 7.10 -12.68 -10.66
C GLY A 22 6.04 -11.77 -10.03
N VAL A 23 4.77 -11.90 -10.43
CA VAL A 23 3.66 -11.13 -9.85
C VAL A 23 3.38 -11.54 -8.40
N ILE A 24 3.40 -12.84 -8.09
CA ILE A 24 3.18 -13.35 -6.72
C ILE A 24 4.29 -12.86 -5.78
N ILE A 25 5.55 -12.99 -6.21
CA ILE A 25 6.71 -12.50 -5.45
C ILE A 25 6.62 -10.99 -5.30
N GLY A 26 6.32 -10.24 -6.36
CA GLY A 26 6.19 -8.78 -6.29
C GLY A 26 5.12 -8.33 -5.30
N ALA A 27 3.94 -8.98 -5.31
CA ALA A 27 2.86 -8.67 -4.39
C ALA A 27 3.19 -9.04 -2.92
N ALA A 28 3.88 -10.15 -2.70
CA ALA A 28 4.30 -10.57 -1.36
C ALA A 28 5.45 -9.70 -0.82
N PHE A 29 6.44 -9.41 -1.67
CA PHE A 29 7.62 -8.61 -1.31
C PHE A 29 7.25 -7.15 -1.06
N GLY A 30 6.24 -6.61 -1.75
CA GLY A 30 5.69 -5.28 -1.45
C GLY A 30 5.28 -5.16 0.03
N LYS A 31 4.56 -6.15 0.57
CA LYS A 31 4.17 -6.15 2.00
C LYS A 31 5.37 -6.21 2.96
N ILE A 32 6.45 -6.89 2.56
CA ILE A 32 7.68 -6.95 3.35
C ILE A 32 8.34 -5.57 3.37
N VAL A 33 8.44 -4.93 2.21
CA VAL A 33 8.97 -3.57 2.10
C VAL A 33 8.11 -2.59 2.91
N ASP A 34 6.78 -2.68 2.82
CA ASP A 34 5.87 -1.83 3.58
C ASP A 34 6.07 -1.97 5.10
N SER A 35 6.22 -3.20 5.61
CA SER A 35 6.50 -3.43 7.04
C SER A 35 7.88 -2.91 7.44
N VAL A 36 8.91 -3.10 6.62
CA VAL A 36 10.24 -2.52 6.89
C VAL A 36 10.17 -0.99 6.97
N VAL A 37 9.44 -0.35 6.04
CA VAL A 37 9.28 1.10 6.05
C VAL A 37 8.50 1.54 7.30
N ALA A 38 7.35 0.93 7.58
CA ALA A 38 6.48 1.31 8.68
C ALA A 38 7.08 1.03 10.07
N ASP A 39 7.74 -0.11 10.23
CA ASP A 39 8.16 -0.61 11.54
C ASP A 39 9.63 -0.27 11.86
N LEU A 40 10.47 -0.02 10.86
CA LEU A 40 11.90 0.29 11.05
C LEU A 40 12.28 1.70 10.61
N ILE A 41 11.87 2.12 9.41
CA ILE A 41 12.27 3.43 8.86
C ILE A 41 11.50 4.56 9.54
N MET A 42 10.17 4.47 9.59
CA MET A 42 9.30 5.52 10.15
C MET A 42 9.63 5.85 11.62
N PRO A 43 9.92 4.90 12.52
CA PRO A 43 10.32 5.23 13.89
C PRO A 43 11.69 5.93 13.98
N ILE A 44 12.63 5.56 13.12
CA ILE A 44 13.97 6.20 13.09
C ILE A 44 13.86 7.62 12.53
N VAL A 45 13.10 7.81 11.45
CA VAL A 45 12.79 9.14 10.91
C VAL A 45 12.05 9.98 11.96
N GLY A 46 11.05 9.42 12.63
CA GLY A 46 10.34 10.09 13.72
C GLY A 46 11.24 10.50 14.89
N ALA A 47 12.23 9.66 15.23
CA ALA A 47 13.20 9.95 16.29
C ALA A 47 14.22 11.03 15.91
N ILE A 48 14.67 11.07 14.65
CA ILE A 48 15.68 12.04 14.18
C ILE A 48 15.05 13.42 13.92
N PHE A 49 13.86 13.45 13.33
CA PHE A 49 13.17 14.69 12.97
C PHE A 49 12.20 15.20 14.05
N GLY A 50 12.20 14.57 15.23
CA GLY A 50 11.53 15.10 16.43
C GLY A 50 10.00 15.09 16.39
N GLY A 51 9.40 14.04 15.82
CA GLY A 51 7.93 13.91 15.79
C GLY A 51 7.23 14.71 14.69
N LEU A 52 7.94 15.08 13.62
CA LEU A 52 7.32 15.49 12.35
C LEU A 52 6.66 14.28 11.68
N ASP A 53 5.59 13.80 12.30
CA ASP A 53 4.71 12.81 11.70
C ASP A 53 3.86 13.51 10.63
N PHE A 54 4.42 13.61 9.43
CA PHE A 54 3.65 14.13 8.31
C PHE A 54 2.52 13.18 7.90
N SER A 55 2.38 11.99 8.48
CA SER A 55 1.27 11.09 8.16
C SER A 55 -0.09 11.75 8.38
N GLN A 56 -0.21 12.69 9.32
CA GLN A 56 -1.48 13.40 9.55
C GLN A 56 -1.72 14.58 8.61
N PHE A 57 -0.84 14.86 7.64
CA PHE A 57 -1.09 15.86 6.62
C PHE A 57 -1.85 15.24 5.45
N PHE A 58 -3.14 15.50 5.44
CA PHE A 58 -4.03 15.07 4.39
C PHE A 58 -5.03 16.15 4.07
N ILE A 59 -5.43 16.21 2.79
CA ILE A 59 -6.54 17.05 2.35
C ILE A 59 -7.75 16.15 2.17
N VAL A 60 -8.81 16.44 2.90
CA VAL A 60 -10.11 15.77 2.75
C VAL A 60 -10.79 16.33 1.51
N LEU A 61 -11.20 15.46 0.59
CA LEU A 61 -11.80 15.87 -0.69
C LEU A 61 -13.34 15.94 -0.65
N LYS A 62 -13.97 15.55 0.46
CA LYS A 62 -15.44 15.56 0.65
C LYS A 62 -15.80 15.77 2.12
N ASP A 63 -17.00 16.31 2.38
CA ASP A 63 -17.50 16.57 3.74
C ASP A 63 -17.33 15.37 4.68
N ILE A 64 -16.77 15.65 5.85
CA ILE A 64 -16.54 14.68 6.93
C ILE A 64 -17.90 14.37 7.57
N PRO A 65 -18.33 13.09 7.64
CA PRO A 65 -19.55 12.71 8.33
C PRO A 65 -19.49 13.11 9.81
N PRO A 66 -20.57 13.68 10.40
CA PRO A 66 -20.55 14.12 11.79
C PRO A 66 -20.30 12.94 12.73
N GLY A 67 -19.24 13.02 13.54
CA GLY A 67 -18.86 12.00 14.53
C GLY A 67 -17.66 11.11 14.17
N VAL A 68 -17.01 11.34 13.02
CA VAL A 68 -15.74 10.70 12.67
C VAL A 68 -14.60 11.63 13.12
N PRO A 69 -13.69 11.20 14.01
CA PRO A 69 -12.53 12.00 14.35
C PRO A 69 -11.68 12.23 13.08
N GLU A 70 -11.05 13.41 12.97
CA GLU A 70 -10.23 13.81 11.82
C GLU A 70 -8.88 13.07 11.80
N THR A 71 -8.89 11.75 11.96
CA THR A 71 -7.70 10.92 11.85
C THR A 71 -7.68 10.22 10.50
N LEU A 72 -6.50 10.12 9.89
CA LEU A 72 -6.33 9.49 8.59
C LEU A 72 -6.89 8.06 8.51
N ALA A 73 -6.72 7.31 9.60
CA ALA A 73 -7.14 5.92 9.69
C ALA A 73 -8.68 5.81 9.66
N GLU A 74 -9.37 6.73 10.32
CA GLU A 74 -10.83 6.71 10.42
C GLU A 74 -11.49 7.30 9.18
N LEU A 75 -10.91 8.33 8.55
CA LEU A 75 -11.41 8.88 7.29
C LEU A 75 -11.25 7.90 6.13
N LYS A 76 -10.13 7.16 6.05
CA LYS A 76 -9.96 6.06 5.09
C LYS A 76 -10.97 4.93 5.34
N LYS A 77 -11.24 4.60 6.61
CA LYS A 77 -12.18 3.54 6.99
C LYS A 77 -13.65 3.95 6.78
N ALA A 78 -13.96 5.23 6.92
CA ALA A 78 -15.28 5.81 6.63
C ALA A 78 -15.53 6.01 5.13
N GLY A 79 -14.56 5.67 4.26
CA GLY A 79 -14.69 5.82 2.81
C GLY A 79 -14.67 7.28 2.36
N VAL A 80 -14.17 8.19 3.20
CA VAL A 80 -13.97 9.60 2.82
C VAL A 80 -12.69 9.67 1.97
N PRO A 81 -12.77 10.15 0.73
CA PRO A 81 -11.59 10.29 -0.12
C PRO A 81 -10.66 11.34 0.49
N VAL A 82 -9.47 10.90 0.89
CA VAL A 82 -8.42 11.75 1.48
C VAL A 82 -7.14 11.64 0.67
N VAL A 83 -6.54 12.78 0.34
CA VAL A 83 -5.20 12.84 -0.26
C VAL A 83 -4.19 12.96 0.87
N ALA A 84 -3.60 11.83 1.27
CA ALA A 84 -2.59 11.74 2.32
C ALA A 84 -1.19 12.05 1.75
N TRP A 85 -0.97 13.29 1.32
CA TRP A 85 0.29 13.74 0.73
C TRP A 85 1.45 13.77 1.73
N GLY A 86 1.14 13.92 3.01
CA GLY A 86 2.16 13.90 4.06
C GLY A 86 2.81 12.53 4.25
N SER A 87 2.06 11.43 4.10
CA SER A 87 2.64 10.08 4.09
C SER A 87 3.64 9.88 2.94
N PHE A 88 3.43 10.53 1.79
CA PHE A 88 4.35 10.47 0.66
C PHE A 88 5.65 11.23 0.94
N LEU A 89 5.56 12.43 1.53
CA LEU A 89 6.74 13.22 1.90
C LEU A 89 7.58 12.54 2.98
N THR A 90 6.96 11.83 3.92
CA THR A 90 7.71 11.06 4.94
C THR A 90 8.49 9.90 4.33
N ILE A 91 7.98 9.29 3.24
CA ILE A 91 8.67 8.19 2.55
C ILE A 91 9.75 8.71 1.59
N ALA A 92 9.55 9.89 1.00
CA ALA A 92 10.45 10.47 0.00
C ALA A 92 11.66 11.21 0.59
N LEU A 93 11.65 11.54 1.88
CA LEU A 93 12.71 12.25 2.60
C LEU A 93 13.60 11.28 3.39
#